data_AF-A0A3B7C6T3-F1
#
_entry.id   AF-A0A3B7C6T3-F1
#
_cell.length_a   1.000
_cell.length_b   1.000
_cell.length_c   1.000
_cell.angle_alpha   90.00
_cell.angle_beta   90.00
_cell.angle_gamma   90.00
#
_symmetry.space_group_name_H-M   'P 1'
#
loop_
_entity.id
_entity.type
_entity.pdbx_description
1 polymer ?
#
loop_
_entity_poly.entity_id
_entity_poly.type
_entity_poly.pdbx_seq_one_letter_code
_entity_poly.pdbx_strand_id
1 'polypeptide(L)'
;MLRRDFIKISGLGITALSLSSLNMIQLEFTKDDLMGKSNPVFYGDTYKLKKEAHEAFLKMKNKASESGISIKTVSSYRNYAHQNRIWERKYKKFTKEGLSPINTIKKIIEYSTIPGTSRHHWGTDIDIVDGTPKQPKGLLLEENFHEEGPFCKFKEWMDIHANSFGFYLVYTNKKDRKGFKYEPWHYSYAPLSIPMLKSYKKLDIKNELQNANLLGSNHFTIDFIQQYITENVLDINPKLL
;
A
#
# COMPACT_ATOMS: atom_id res chain seq x y z
N MET A 1 45.16 -59.30 11.13
CA MET A 1 44.89 -59.69 9.72
C MET A 1 43.39 -59.99 9.61
N LEU A 2 42.66 -59.17 8.84
CA LEU A 2 41.28 -59.36 8.30
C LEU A 2 40.14 -59.39 9.36
N ARG A 3 39.39 -58.30 9.62
CA ARG A 3 38.37 -57.59 8.81
C ARG A 3 37.20 -58.49 8.39
N ARG A 4 36.02 -58.28 9.00
CA ARG A 4 34.73 -58.26 8.30
C ARG A 4 33.62 -57.67 9.18
N ASP A 5 33.18 -56.50 8.75
CA ASP A 5 32.01 -55.76 9.23
C ASP A 5 30.71 -56.46 8.87
N PHE A 6 29.68 -56.34 9.72
CA PHE A 6 28.30 -56.14 9.27
C PHE A 6 27.51 -55.41 10.36
N ILE A 7 27.22 -54.14 10.08
CA ILE A 7 26.44 -53.23 10.91
C ILE A 7 24.96 -53.58 10.75
N LYS A 8 24.27 -53.94 11.84
CA LYS A 8 22.80 -53.92 11.90
C LYS A 8 22.37 -52.56 12.43
N ILE A 9 22.01 -51.66 11.52
CA ILE A 9 21.32 -50.40 11.84
C ILE A 9 19.88 -50.78 12.18
N SER A 10 19.56 -50.77 13.47
CA SER A 10 18.18 -50.76 13.96
C SER A 10 17.55 -49.44 13.53
N GLY A 11 16.63 -49.49 12.58
CA GLY A 11 15.92 -48.32 12.07
C GLY A 11 15.06 -47.68 13.15
N LEU A 12 15.50 -46.54 13.67
CA LEU A 12 14.60 -45.54 14.25
C LEU A 12 13.90 -44.85 13.08
N GLY A 13 12.65 -45.25 12.84
CA GLY A 13 11.75 -44.53 11.95
C GLY A 13 11.52 -43.12 12.49
N ILE A 14 12.24 -42.14 11.95
CA ILE A 14 11.84 -40.75 12.05
C ILE A 14 10.63 -40.62 11.13
N THR A 15 9.44 -40.74 11.71
CA THR A 15 8.22 -40.28 11.05
C THR A 15 8.42 -38.80 10.76
N ALA A 16 8.69 -38.48 9.50
CA ALA A 16 8.59 -37.14 8.98
C ALA A 16 7.17 -36.67 9.28
N LEU A 17 7.03 -35.80 10.29
CA LEU A 17 5.84 -34.98 10.48
C LEU A 17 5.74 -34.13 9.22
N SER A 18 4.95 -34.61 8.24
CA SER A 18 4.51 -33.81 7.13
C SER A 18 3.82 -32.60 7.75
N LEU A 19 4.50 -31.45 7.67
CA LEU A 19 3.96 -30.17 8.08
C LEU A 19 2.58 -30.04 7.47
N SER A 20 1.60 -30.13 8.37
CA SER A 20 0.21 -29.79 8.20
C SER A 20 0.06 -28.75 7.10
N SER A 21 -0.66 -29.13 6.04
CA SER A 21 -1.31 -28.20 5.14
C SER A 21 -2.02 -27.16 5.99
N LEU A 22 -1.38 -26.00 6.17
CA LEU A 22 -2.01 -24.80 6.67
C LEU A 22 -3.17 -24.58 5.71
N ASN A 23 -4.38 -24.95 6.13
CA ASN A 23 -5.59 -24.40 5.58
C ASN A 23 -5.44 -22.90 5.76
N MET A 24 -4.91 -22.22 4.72
CA MET A 24 -5.00 -20.78 4.62
C MET A 24 -6.50 -20.52 4.66
N ILE A 25 -6.97 -20.07 5.82
CA ILE A 25 -8.29 -19.47 5.96
C ILE A 25 -8.32 -18.43 4.85
N GLN A 26 -9.12 -18.71 3.83
CA GLN A 26 -9.25 -17.82 2.70
C GLN A 26 -9.98 -16.62 3.26
N LEU A 27 -9.22 -15.59 3.66
CA LEU A 27 -9.77 -14.33 4.11
C LEU A 27 -10.68 -13.80 3.00
N GLU A 28 -11.99 -13.93 3.19
CA GLU A 28 -12.96 -13.34 2.28
C GLU A 28 -13.12 -11.87 2.65
N PHE A 29 -12.70 -11.01 1.73
CA PHE A 29 -12.89 -9.57 1.84
C PHE A 29 -14.14 -9.19 1.04
N THR A 30 -15.08 -8.51 1.68
CA THR A 30 -16.28 -8.04 0.98
C THR A 30 -15.92 -6.91 0.01
N LYS A 31 -16.77 -6.67 -0.99
CA LYS A 31 -16.63 -5.49 -1.87
C LYS A 31 -16.53 -4.20 -1.06
N ASP A 32 -17.32 -4.07 0.00
CA ASP A 32 -17.34 -2.87 0.82
C ASP A 32 -16.06 -2.70 1.64
N ASP A 33 -15.42 -3.78 2.10
CA ASP A 33 -14.07 -3.71 2.70
C ASP A 33 -13.05 -3.17 1.71
N LEU A 34 -13.09 -3.70 0.49
CA LEU A 34 -12.11 -3.42 -0.56
C LEU A 34 -12.27 -2.02 -1.16
N MET A 35 -13.47 -1.45 -1.11
CA MET A 35 -13.80 -0.10 -1.60
C MET A 35 -13.90 0.96 -0.48
N GLY A 36 -13.59 0.58 0.77
CA GLY A 36 -13.59 1.50 1.92
C GLY A 36 -14.98 1.97 2.34
N LYS A 37 -16.00 1.16 2.06
CA LYS A 37 -17.41 1.40 2.42
C LYS A 37 -17.80 0.67 3.71
N SER A 38 -16.96 -0.24 4.23
CA SER A 38 -17.16 -0.89 5.52
C SER A 38 -16.58 -0.08 6.69
N ASN A 39 -16.87 -0.53 7.92
CA ASN A 39 -16.37 0.05 9.17
C ASN A 39 -15.62 -0.99 10.00
N PRO A 40 -14.43 -1.44 9.57
CA PRO A 40 -13.69 -2.46 10.31
C PRO A 40 -12.99 -1.83 11.53
N VAL A 41 -12.53 -2.69 12.44
CA VAL A 41 -11.75 -2.27 13.60
C VAL A 41 -10.32 -1.96 13.19
N PHE A 42 -9.79 -0.83 13.67
CA PHE A 42 -8.43 -0.36 13.41
C PHE A 42 -7.68 -0.10 14.71
N TYR A 43 -6.36 -0.10 14.61
CA TYR A 43 -5.41 0.09 15.70
C TYR A 43 -4.45 1.24 15.38
N GLY A 44 -3.99 1.91 16.44
CA GLY A 44 -3.16 3.12 16.40
C GLY A 44 -3.88 4.37 16.91
N ASP A 45 -3.15 5.24 17.61
CA ASP A 45 -3.74 6.45 18.21
C ASP A 45 -3.88 7.58 17.18
N THR A 46 -2.81 7.82 16.41
CA THR A 46 -2.72 8.89 15.40
C THR A 46 -2.86 8.38 13.97
N TYR A 47 -3.08 7.08 13.81
CA TYR A 47 -3.21 6.38 12.54
C TYR A 47 -4.14 5.18 12.71
N LYS A 48 -4.61 4.63 11.59
CA LYS A 48 -5.55 3.51 11.57
C LYS A 48 -5.03 2.42 10.64
N LEU A 49 -4.62 1.30 11.22
CA LEU A 49 -4.17 0.10 10.51
C LEU A 49 -4.94 -1.13 11.01
N LYS A 50 -5.04 -2.18 10.18
CA LYS A 50 -5.47 -3.50 10.65
C LYS A 50 -4.48 -4.04 11.70
N LYS A 51 -4.94 -4.93 12.57
CA LYS A 51 -4.20 -5.40 13.75
C LYS A 51 -2.77 -5.85 13.41
N GLU A 52 -2.63 -6.74 12.44
CA GLU A 52 -1.36 -7.33 12.05
C GLU A 52 -0.41 -6.28 11.45
N ALA A 53 -0.95 -5.37 10.63
CA ALA A 53 -0.20 -4.26 10.08
C ALA A 53 0.26 -3.28 11.18
N HIS A 54 -0.59 -3.00 12.17
CA HIS A 54 -0.25 -2.16 13.31
C HIS A 54 0.87 -2.77 14.16
N GLU A 55 0.78 -4.06 14.49
CA GLU A 55 1.81 -4.75 15.27
C GLU A 55 3.16 -4.78 14.53
N ALA A 56 3.14 -5.05 13.22
CA ALA A 56 4.34 -4.98 12.38
C ALA A 56 4.89 -3.55 12.31
N PHE A 57 4.01 -2.55 12.21
CA PHE A 57 4.40 -1.15 12.15
C PHE A 57 5.06 -0.70 13.46
N LEU A 58 4.55 -1.10 14.63
CA LEU A 58 5.21 -0.82 15.92
C LEU A 58 6.62 -1.41 16.00
N LYS A 59 6.82 -2.65 15.51
CA LYS A 59 8.15 -3.26 15.45
C LYS A 59 9.10 -2.47 14.55
N MET A 60 8.62 -2.05 13.37
CA MET A 60 9.38 -1.22 12.45
C MET A 60 9.74 0.14 13.06
N LYS A 61 8.78 0.81 13.72
CA LYS A 61 9.01 2.08 14.42
C LYS A 61 10.07 1.95 15.51
N ASN A 62 9.98 0.90 16.33
CA ASN A 62 10.95 0.66 17.40
C ASN A 62 12.35 0.44 16.83
N LYS A 63 12.47 -0.38 15.78
CA LYS A 63 13.77 -0.62 15.14
C LYS A 63 14.36 0.64 14.50
N ALA A 64 13.53 1.49 13.88
CA ALA A 64 13.98 2.76 13.32
C ALA A 64 14.50 3.71 14.41
N SER A 65 13.85 3.73 15.59
CA SER A 65 14.26 4.59 16.70
C SER A 65 15.66 4.24 17.24
N GLU A 66 16.06 2.96 17.20
CA GLU A 66 17.44 2.54 17.53
C GLU A 66 18.48 3.13 16.57
N SER A 67 18.08 3.53 15.36
CA SER A 67 18.91 4.22 14.36
C SER A 67 18.74 5.75 14.39
N GLY A 68 18.11 6.31 15.43
CA GLY A 68 17.86 7.74 15.57
C GLY A 68 16.76 8.31 14.68
N ILE A 69 15.95 7.43 14.05
CA ILE A 69 14.87 7.81 13.13
C ILE A 69 13.53 7.70 13.84
N SER A 70 12.77 8.80 13.88
CA SER A 70 11.45 8.83 14.50
C SER A 70 10.37 8.76 13.42
N ILE A 71 9.82 7.57 13.16
CA ILE A 71 8.79 7.44 12.12
C ILE A 71 7.50 8.17 12.53
N LYS A 72 7.10 9.15 11.73
CA LYS A 72 5.86 9.92 11.86
C LYS A 72 4.88 9.55 10.75
N THR A 73 3.64 9.26 11.13
CA THR A 73 2.56 9.02 10.18
C THR A 73 1.95 10.32 9.69
N VAL A 74 1.77 10.43 8.37
CA VAL A 74 1.07 11.55 7.71
C VAL A 74 -0.36 11.14 7.35
N SER A 75 -0.55 9.91 6.87
CA SER A 75 -1.84 9.40 6.43
C SER A 75 -1.90 7.87 6.54
N SER A 76 -3.09 7.31 6.76
CA SER A 76 -3.34 5.87 6.93
C SER A 76 -4.75 5.52 6.44
N TYR A 77 -5.54 4.68 7.10
CA TYR A 77 -6.87 4.31 6.61
C TYR A 77 -7.74 5.53 6.27
N ARG A 78 -8.35 5.47 5.08
CA ARG A 78 -9.35 6.43 4.61
C ARG A 78 -10.55 5.62 4.13
N ASN A 79 -11.73 5.94 4.65
CA ASN A 79 -12.96 5.39 4.07
C ASN A 79 -13.30 6.09 2.74
N TYR A 80 -14.29 5.55 2.02
CA TYR A 80 -14.76 6.06 0.73
C TYR A 80 -15.14 7.54 0.82
N ALA A 81 -15.90 7.93 1.85
CA ALA A 81 -16.36 9.30 2.04
C ALA A 81 -15.19 10.28 2.25
N HIS A 82 -14.15 9.89 2.98
CA HIS A 82 -12.92 10.69 3.11
C HIS A 82 -12.21 10.82 1.75
N GLN A 83 -12.05 9.71 1.02
CA GLN A 83 -11.43 9.78 -0.30
C GLN A 83 -12.24 10.65 -1.28
N ASN A 84 -13.57 10.61 -1.23
CA ASN A 84 -14.43 11.49 -2.03
C ASN A 84 -14.22 12.97 -1.69
N ARG A 85 -14.11 13.33 -0.40
CA ARG A 85 -13.81 14.73 -0.01
C ARG A 85 -12.46 15.20 -0.57
N ILE A 86 -11.44 14.32 -0.60
CA ILE A 86 -10.14 14.65 -1.22
C ILE A 86 -10.30 14.85 -2.73
N TRP A 87 -11.02 13.94 -3.39
CA TRP A 87 -11.33 14.01 -4.82
C TRP A 87 -12.04 15.32 -5.18
N GLU A 88 -13.16 15.62 -4.53
CA GLU A 88 -13.95 16.82 -4.81
C GLU A 88 -13.16 18.11 -4.58
N ARG A 89 -12.38 18.17 -3.49
CA ARG A 89 -11.53 19.32 -3.19
C ARG A 89 -10.50 19.56 -4.29
N LYS A 90 -9.82 18.50 -4.75
CA LYS A 90 -8.83 18.61 -5.83
C LYS A 90 -9.50 18.96 -7.16
N TYR A 91 -10.63 18.34 -7.47
CA TYR A 91 -11.39 18.61 -8.70
C TYR A 91 -11.79 20.08 -8.78
N LYS A 92 -12.48 20.59 -7.75
CA LYS A 92 -12.89 22.01 -7.66
C LYS A 92 -11.70 22.97 -7.76
N LYS A 93 -10.58 22.63 -7.10
CA LYS A 93 -9.36 23.44 -7.16
C LYS A 93 -8.83 23.55 -8.59
N PHE A 94 -8.59 22.42 -9.25
CA PHE A 94 -7.98 22.41 -10.58
C PHE A 94 -8.89 22.96 -11.68
N THR A 95 -10.20 22.74 -11.59
CA THR A 95 -11.15 23.40 -12.49
C THR A 95 -11.16 24.92 -12.30
N LYS A 96 -11.03 25.40 -11.05
CA LYS A 96 -10.91 26.84 -10.76
C LYS A 96 -9.61 27.43 -11.30
N GLU A 97 -8.54 26.63 -11.38
CA GLU A 97 -7.27 26.97 -12.02
C GLU A 97 -7.34 26.90 -13.57
N GLY A 98 -8.50 26.57 -14.15
CA GLY A 98 -8.74 26.60 -15.60
C GLY A 98 -8.48 25.27 -16.33
N LEU A 99 -8.22 24.18 -15.61
CA LEU A 99 -8.04 22.87 -16.25
C LEU A 99 -9.38 22.34 -16.78
N SER A 100 -9.38 21.81 -18.01
CA SER A 100 -10.51 21.06 -18.55
C SER A 100 -10.85 19.84 -17.64
N PRO A 101 -12.08 19.30 -17.68
CA PRO A 101 -12.46 18.15 -16.85
C PRO A 101 -11.51 16.96 -16.96
N ILE A 102 -11.11 16.59 -18.18
CA ILE A 102 -10.20 15.47 -18.42
C ILE A 102 -8.78 15.75 -17.89
N ASN A 103 -8.27 16.97 -18.06
CA ASN A 103 -6.96 17.36 -17.55
C ASN A 103 -6.97 17.46 -16.02
N THR A 104 -8.09 17.89 -15.44
CA THR A 104 -8.33 17.86 -14.00
C THR A 104 -8.24 16.43 -13.46
N ILE A 105 -8.95 15.47 -14.07
CA ILE A 105 -8.92 14.06 -13.67
C ILE A 105 -7.50 13.51 -13.75
N LYS A 106 -6.83 13.69 -14.90
CA LYS A 106 -5.42 13.29 -15.10
C LYS A 106 -4.51 13.88 -14.03
N LYS A 107 -4.68 15.16 -13.69
CA LYS A 107 -3.89 15.85 -12.67
C LYS A 107 -4.12 15.29 -11.27
N ILE A 108 -5.34 14.90 -10.93
CA ILE A 108 -5.67 14.28 -9.64
C ILE A 108 -4.99 12.91 -9.53
N ILE A 109 -5.09 12.08 -10.59
CA ILE A 109 -4.57 10.71 -10.60
C ILE A 109 -3.05 10.61 -10.72
N GLU A 110 -2.33 11.73 -10.81
CA GLU A 110 -0.87 11.73 -10.62
C GLU A 110 -0.49 11.26 -9.19
N TYR A 111 -1.28 11.63 -8.18
CA TYR A 111 -0.99 11.40 -6.74
C TYR A 111 -2.26 11.14 -5.89
N SER A 112 -3.37 10.72 -6.50
CA SER A 112 -4.60 10.41 -5.77
C SER A 112 -5.51 9.47 -6.51
N THR A 113 -6.19 8.63 -5.76
CA THR A 113 -7.05 7.60 -6.32
C THR A 113 -8.47 8.11 -6.50
N ILE A 114 -9.18 7.52 -7.46
CA ILE A 114 -10.64 7.63 -7.54
C ILE A 114 -11.22 6.97 -6.27
N PRO A 115 -12.24 7.55 -5.61
CA PRO A 115 -12.91 6.92 -4.48
C PRO A 115 -13.34 5.48 -4.78
N GLY A 116 -13.05 4.56 -3.86
CA GLY A 116 -13.28 3.12 -4.04
C GLY A 116 -12.09 2.35 -4.60
N THR A 117 -11.04 3.02 -5.10
CA THR A 117 -9.84 2.38 -5.65
C THR A 117 -8.57 2.63 -4.81
N SER A 118 -8.69 3.32 -3.68
CA SER A 118 -7.56 3.60 -2.81
C SER A 118 -7.10 2.38 -2.03
N ARG A 119 -5.80 2.10 -2.01
CA ARG A 119 -5.23 1.08 -1.11
C ARG A 119 -5.33 1.47 0.36
N HIS A 120 -5.46 2.77 0.69
CA HIS A 120 -5.76 3.20 2.05
C HIS A 120 -7.12 2.70 2.55
N HIS A 121 -8.03 2.27 1.67
CA HIS A 121 -9.27 1.61 2.09
C HIS A 121 -9.00 0.29 2.82
N TRP A 122 -7.83 -0.32 2.64
CA TRP A 122 -7.55 -1.65 3.17
C TRP A 122 -7.03 -1.61 4.62
N GLY A 123 -6.63 -0.43 5.11
CA GLY A 123 -5.98 -0.31 6.42
C GLY A 123 -4.62 -1.03 6.49
N THR A 124 -4.00 -1.26 5.33
CA THR A 124 -2.67 -1.85 5.17
C THR A 124 -1.63 -0.84 4.73
N ASP A 125 -2.08 0.31 4.21
CA ASP A 125 -1.26 1.32 3.57
C ASP A 125 -1.11 2.55 4.46
N ILE A 126 0.11 3.10 4.49
CA ILE A 126 0.50 4.19 5.35
C ILE A 126 1.48 5.13 4.65
N ASP A 127 1.24 6.43 4.81
CA ASP A 127 2.17 7.49 4.40
C ASP A 127 2.98 7.91 5.61
N ILE A 128 4.31 7.77 5.52
CA ILE A 128 5.24 8.00 6.62
C ILE A 128 6.43 8.87 6.22
N VAL A 129 6.91 9.65 7.18
CA VAL A 129 8.07 10.55 7.07
C VAL A 129 8.96 10.44 8.30
N ASP A 130 10.14 11.04 8.24
CA ASP A 130 10.96 11.24 9.43
C ASP A 130 10.41 12.40 10.28
N GLY A 131 10.19 12.12 11.56
CA GLY A 131 9.80 13.06 12.60
C GLY A 131 10.99 13.69 13.33
N THR A 132 12.22 13.18 13.14
CA THR A 132 13.44 13.71 13.76
C THR A 132 13.84 15.10 13.25
N PRO A 133 13.92 15.37 11.92
CA PRO A 133 14.35 16.68 11.42
C PRO A 133 13.23 17.73 11.52
N LYS A 134 13.62 19.01 11.41
CA LYS A 134 12.67 20.11 11.26
C LYS A 134 11.81 19.87 10.02
N GLN A 135 10.49 19.92 10.22
CA GLN A 135 9.53 19.54 9.20
C GLN A 135 9.47 20.60 8.08
N PRO A 136 9.60 20.21 6.79
CA PRO A 136 9.40 21.12 5.67
C PRO A 136 7.92 21.52 5.52
N LYS A 137 7.63 22.56 4.71
CA LYS A 137 6.25 23.04 4.50
C LYS A 137 5.35 21.99 3.83
N GLY A 138 5.91 21.21 2.89
CA GLY A 138 5.23 20.06 2.28
C GLY A 138 5.95 18.79 2.70
N LEU A 139 5.26 17.87 3.39
CA LEU A 139 5.86 16.64 3.89
C LEU A 139 6.04 15.60 2.76
N LEU A 140 5.01 15.42 1.94
CA LEU A 140 4.95 14.41 0.89
C LEU A 140 5.41 14.99 -0.46
N LEU A 141 6.68 15.39 -0.51
CA LEU A 141 7.37 15.85 -1.71
C LEU A 141 8.59 14.96 -1.92
N GLU A 142 8.81 14.51 -3.16
CA GLU A 142 9.89 13.58 -3.51
C GLU A 142 11.26 14.12 -3.08
N GLU A 143 11.52 15.40 -3.34
CA GLU A 143 12.76 16.11 -2.99
C GLU A 143 13.13 16.02 -1.52
N ASN A 144 12.16 15.78 -0.62
CA ASN A 144 12.46 15.62 0.79
C ASN A 144 13.18 14.31 1.12
N PHE A 145 13.10 13.28 0.27
CA PHE A 145 13.57 11.92 0.55
C PHE A 145 14.87 11.57 -0.15
N HIS A 146 15.45 12.52 -0.89
CA HIS A 146 16.63 12.30 -1.72
C HIS A 146 17.66 13.40 -1.53
N GLU A 147 18.91 13.09 -1.87
CA GLU A 147 20.02 14.04 -1.82
C GLU A 147 20.09 14.73 -0.44
N GLU A 148 19.98 16.06 -0.41
CA GLU A 148 20.02 16.89 0.80
C GLU A 148 18.65 17.08 1.46
N GLY A 149 17.64 16.32 1.01
CA GLY A 149 16.29 16.34 1.55
C GLY A 149 16.25 15.90 3.03
N PRO A 150 15.41 16.53 3.88
CA PRO A 150 15.38 16.26 5.32
C PRO A 150 15.09 14.80 5.69
N PHE A 151 14.43 14.03 4.83
CA PHE A 151 14.03 12.64 5.04
C PHE A 151 14.94 11.64 4.29
N CYS A 152 16.07 12.08 3.73
CA CYS A 152 16.98 11.23 2.97
C CYS A 152 17.46 10.01 3.81
N LYS A 153 17.96 10.23 5.03
CA LYS A 153 18.38 9.15 5.95
C LYS A 153 17.25 8.19 6.31
N PHE A 154 16.04 8.71 6.49
CA PHE A 154 14.85 7.88 6.70
C PHE A 154 14.58 7.00 5.48
N LYS A 155 14.68 7.56 4.27
CA LYS A 155 14.45 6.81 3.03
C LYS A 155 15.48 5.68 2.86
N GLU A 156 16.76 5.96 3.09
CA GLU A 156 17.83 4.97 3.05
C GLU A 156 17.56 3.82 4.04
N TRP A 157 17.16 4.15 5.27
CA TRP A 157 16.80 3.16 6.27
C TRP A 157 15.59 2.32 5.85
N MET A 158 14.54 2.95 5.32
CA MET A 158 13.34 2.25 4.87
C MET A 158 13.63 1.29 3.72
N ASP A 159 14.52 1.65 2.78
CA ASP A 159 14.91 0.78 1.66
C ASP A 159 15.62 -0.50 2.12
N ILE A 160 16.38 -0.42 3.20
CA ILE A 160 17.11 -1.56 3.77
C ILE A 160 16.18 -2.41 4.65
N HIS A 161 15.33 -1.78 5.47
CA HIS A 161 14.69 -2.44 6.60
C HIS A 161 13.20 -2.71 6.43
N ALA A 162 12.43 -1.88 5.71
CA ALA A 162 10.96 -1.93 5.75
C ALA A 162 10.39 -3.30 5.35
N ASN A 163 10.98 -3.92 4.32
CA ASN A 163 10.54 -5.22 3.82
C ASN A 163 10.66 -6.34 4.88
N SER A 164 11.63 -6.26 5.81
CA SER A 164 11.78 -7.25 6.90
C SER A 164 10.63 -7.21 7.91
N PHE A 165 9.89 -6.10 7.96
CA PHE A 165 8.65 -5.94 8.72
C PHE A 165 7.40 -6.17 7.87
N GLY A 166 7.56 -6.58 6.61
CA GLY A 166 6.46 -6.81 5.68
C GLY A 166 5.90 -5.54 5.02
N PHE A 167 6.55 -4.38 5.19
CA PHE A 167 6.15 -3.14 4.53
C PHE A 167 6.94 -2.92 3.25
N TYR A 168 6.25 -2.74 2.14
CA TYR A 168 6.87 -2.49 0.84
C TYR A 168 6.43 -1.14 0.29
N LEU A 169 7.38 -0.42 -0.28
CA LEU A 169 7.12 0.79 -1.04
C LEU A 169 6.21 0.44 -2.23
N VAL A 170 5.05 1.10 -2.34
CA VAL A 170 4.03 0.75 -3.35
C VAL A 170 4.37 1.37 -4.69
N TYR A 171 4.58 2.68 -4.71
CA TYR A 171 4.84 3.42 -5.93
C TYR A 171 6.34 3.72 -6.03
N THR A 172 7.09 2.83 -6.70
CA THR A 172 8.56 2.90 -6.85
C THR A 172 9.02 3.90 -7.92
N ASN A 173 10.27 4.38 -7.86
CA ASN A 173 10.90 5.26 -8.86
C ASN A 173 11.41 4.52 -10.12
N LYS A 174 10.64 3.54 -10.61
CA LYS A 174 11.01 2.82 -11.83
C LYS A 174 10.53 3.61 -13.05
N LYS A 175 11.42 3.82 -14.03
CA LYS A 175 11.18 4.66 -15.21
C LYS A 175 10.05 4.16 -16.13
N ASP A 176 9.76 2.87 -16.12
CA ASP A 176 8.74 2.22 -16.94
C ASP A 176 7.34 2.28 -16.33
N ARG A 177 7.21 2.77 -15.08
CA ARG A 177 5.90 2.93 -14.44
C ARG A 177 5.11 4.09 -15.05
N LYS A 178 3.84 3.85 -15.33
CA LYS A 178 2.90 4.78 -15.99
C LYS A 178 1.87 5.38 -15.04
N GLY A 179 1.62 4.69 -13.92
CA GLY A 179 0.57 5.01 -12.97
C GLY A 179 0.79 6.23 -12.10
N PHE A 180 0.43 6.09 -10.82
CA PHE A 180 0.79 7.06 -9.80
C PHE A 180 2.29 7.32 -9.83
N LYS A 181 2.64 8.60 -9.68
CA LYS A 181 4.03 9.05 -9.61
C LYS A 181 4.75 8.38 -8.45
N TYR A 182 6.07 8.52 -8.43
CA TYR A 182 6.88 7.99 -7.36
C TYR A 182 6.49 8.64 -6.01
N GLU A 183 6.24 7.80 -5.01
CA GLU A 183 5.81 8.23 -3.67
C GLU A 183 6.71 7.57 -2.61
N PRO A 184 7.90 8.13 -2.28
CA PRO A 184 8.85 7.55 -1.33
C PRO A 184 8.31 7.35 0.10
N TRP A 185 7.13 7.88 0.40
CA TRP A 185 6.45 7.81 1.69
C TRP A 185 5.41 6.70 1.80
N HIS A 186 4.93 6.14 0.68
CA HIS A 186 3.75 5.27 0.65
C HIS A 186 4.15 3.80 0.76
N TYR A 187 3.93 3.21 1.93
CA TYR A 187 4.24 1.81 2.21
C TYR A 187 2.96 0.98 2.48
N SER A 188 2.94 -0.27 2.02
CA SER A 188 1.84 -1.20 2.24
C SER A 188 2.33 -2.47 2.92
N TYR A 189 1.58 -2.94 3.91
CA TYR A 189 1.83 -4.21 4.58
C TYR A 189 1.42 -5.38 3.66
N ALA A 190 2.41 -6.04 3.07
CA ALA A 190 2.25 -7.08 2.07
C ALA A 190 1.42 -8.29 2.52
N PRO A 191 1.59 -8.85 3.73
CA PRO A 191 0.85 -10.04 4.16
C PRO A 191 -0.67 -9.89 4.11
N LEU A 192 -1.20 -8.68 4.30
CA LEU A 192 -2.62 -8.40 4.15
C LEU A 192 -2.99 -7.80 2.79
N SER A 193 -2.15 -6.92 2.23
CA SER A 193 -2.52 -6.19 1.02
C SER A 193 -2.50 -7.07 -0.24
N ILE A 194 -1.66 -8.10 -0.33
CA ILE A 194 -1.62 -9.04 -1.46
C ILE A 194 -2.95 -9.81 -1.58
N PRO A 195 -3.45 -10.53 -0.53
CA PRO A 195 -4.72 -11.22 -0.64
C PRO A 195 -5.91 -10.26 -0.82
N MET A 196 -5.84 -9.03 -0.30
CA MET A 196 -6.84 -7.99 -0.57
C MET A 196 -6.84 -7.54 -2.03
N LEU A 197 -5.66 -7.29 -2.64
CA LEU A 197 -5.56 -6.97 -4.06
C LEU A 197 -6.06 -8.13 -4.94
N LYS A 198 -5.72 -9.37 -4.59
CA LYS A 198 -6.24 -10.56 -5.29
C LYS A 198 -7.76 -10.63 -5.27
N SER A 199 -8.39 -10.21 -4.17
CA SER A 199 -9.86 -10.15 -4.04
C SER A 199 -10.44 -8.95 -4.78
N TYR A 200 -9.78 -7.79 -4.69
CA TYR A 200 -10.16 -6.57 -5.41
C TYR A 200 -10.18 -6.78 -6.93
N LYS A 201 -9.21 -7.51 -7.48
CA LYS A 201 -9.15 -7.84 -8.92
C LYS A 201 -10.31 -8.69 -9.44
N LYS A 202 -11.09 -9.32 -8.56
CA LYS A 202 -12.30 -10.08 -8.92
C LYS A 202 -13.56 -9.21 -8.99
N LEU A 203 -13.50 -7.98 -8.49
CA LEU A 203 -14.62 -7.05 -8.51
C LEU A 203 -14.79 -6.46 -9.91
N ASP A 204 -16.04 -6.18 -10.28
CA ASP A 204 -16.36 -5.39 -11.48
C ASP A 204 -16.17 -3.89 -11.21
N ILE A 205 -14.90 -3.50 -10.99
CA ILE A 205 -14.53 -2.10 -10.74
C ILE A 205 -14.89 -1.21 -11.92
N LYS A 206 -14.90 -1.77 -13.13
CA LYS A 206 -15.32 -1.03 -14.32
C LYS A 206 -16.76 -0.56 -14.16
N ASN A 207 -17.69 -1.46 -13.85
CA ASN A 207 -19.07 -1.11 -13.61
C ASN A 207 -19.24 -0.17 -12.41
N GLU A 208 -18.51 -0.40 -11.31
CA GLU A 208 -18.57 0.49 -10.14
C GLU A 208 -18.15 1.93 -10.48
N LEU A 209 -17.11 2.12 -11.30
CA LEU A 209 -16.65 3.44 -11.71
C LEU A 209 -17.54 4.09 -12.76
N GLN A 210 -18.12 3.33 -13.69
CA GLN A 210 -19.07 3.86 -14.67
C GLN A 210 -20.35 4.40 -14.02
N ASN A 211 -20.77 3.79 -12.90
CA ASN A 211 -21.95 4.20 -12.13
C ASN A 211 -21.63 5.14 -10.97
N ALA A 212 -20.37 5.58 -10.84
CA ALA A 212 -19.96 6.43 -9.73
C ALA A 212 -20.57 7.84 -9.86
N ASN A 213 -21.17 8.35 -8.79
CA ASN A 213 -21.61 9.74 -8.69
C ASN A 213 -20.50 10.59 -8.06
N LEU A 214 -19.52 11.00 -8.86
CA LEU A 214 -18.36 11.80 -8.43
C LEU A 214 -18.21 13.01 -9.34
N LEU A 215 -17.59 14.09 -8.86
CA LEU A 215 -17.27 15.20 -9.74
C LEU A 215 -16.34 14.74 -10.88
N GLY A 216 -16.78 14.98 -12.12
CA GLY A 216 -16.08 14.56 -13.33
C GLY A 216 -16.30 13.09 -13.75
N SER A 217 -17.12 12.30 -13.04
CA SER A 217 -17.33 10.89 -13.40
C SER A 217 -18.01 10.68 -14.75
N ASN A 218 -18.70 11.70 -15.28
CA ASN A 218 -19.22 11.70 -16.65
C ASN A 218 -18.11 11.57 -17.73
N HIS A 219 -16.84 11.75 -17.36
CA HIS A 219 -15.68 11.53 -18.24
C HIS A 219 -14.99 10.17 -18.00
N PHE A 220 -15.52 9.31 -17.13
CA PHE A 220 -14.99 7.96 -16.90
C PHE A 220 -15.46 7.02 -18.02
N THR A 221 -14.92 7.22 -19.22
CA THR A 221 -15.17 6.32 -20.36
C THR A 221 -14.61 4.93 -20.08
N ILE A 222 -15.09 3.93 -20.83
CA ILE A 222 -14.60 2.55 -20.73
C ILE A 222 -13.07 2.50 -20.91
N ASP A 223 -12.56 3.19 -21.93
CA ASP A 223 -11.12 3.21 -22.23
C ASP A 223 -10.32 3.88 -21.11
N PHE A 224 -10.82 5.01 -20.58
CA PHE A 224 -10.20 5.69 -19.45
C PHE A 224 -10.14 4.77 -18.23
N ILE A 225 -11.24 4.08 -17.89
CA ILE A 225 -11.28 3.19 -16.73
C ILE A 225 -10.33 2.01 -16.92
N GLN A 226 -10.31 1.39 -18.10
CA GLN A 226 -9.40 0.29 -18.41
C GLN A 226 -7.94 0.71 -18.27
N GLN A 227 -7.59 1.87 -18.81
CA GLN A 227 -6.26 2.45 -18.66
C GLN A 227 -5.95 2.74 -17.19
N TYR A 228 -6.85 3.40 -16.46
CA TYR A 228 -6.68 3.72 -15.05
C TYR A 228 -6.48 2.47 -14.17
N ILE A 229 -7.23 1.40 -14.39
CA ILE A 229 -7.04 0.15 -13.64
C ILE A 229 -5.65 -0.43 -13.94
N THR A 230 -5.28 -0.50 -15.22
CA THR A 230 -4.02 -1.11 -15.65
C THR A 230 -2.81 -0.30 -15.16
N GLU A 231 -2.85 1.02 -15.34
CA GLU A 231 -1.74 1.92 -15.08
C GLU A 231 -1.74 2.44 -13.65
N ASN A 232 -2.85 2.89 -13.06
CA ASN A 232 -2.81 3.46 -11.71
C ASN A 232 -3.02 2.42 -10.61
N VAL A 233 -3.93 1.46 -10.80
CA VAL A 233 -4.27 0.50 -9.74
C VAL A 233 -3.30 -0.69 -9.71
N LEU A 234 -2.89 -1.19 -10.87
CA LEU A 234 -2.11 -2.44 -10.98
C LEU A 234 -0.61 -2.23 -11.25
N ASP A 235 -0.18 -1.07 -11.77
CA ASP A 235 1.25 -0.78 -11.97
C ASP A 235 1.91 -0.27 -10.68
N ILE A 236 2.06 -1.20 -9.73
CA ILE A 236 2.69 -1.00 -8.42
C ILE A 236 3.94 -1.89 -8.29
N ASN A 237 4.63 -1.82 -7.15
CA ASN A 237 5.73 -2.71 -6.83
C ASN A 237 5.32 -4.20 -7.03
N PRO A 238 6.01 -4.98 -7.89
CA PRO A 238 5.67 -6.37 -8.17
C PRO A 238 5.70 -7.30 -6.95
N LYS A 239 6.34 -6.88 -5.84
CA LYS A 239 6.31 -7.62 -4.57
C LYS A 239 4.95 -7.54 -3.86
N LEU A 240 4.02 -6.73 -4.35
CA LEU A 240 2.68 -6.54 -3.81
C LEU A 240 1.55 -7.10 -4.71
N LEU A 241 1.89 -7.81 -5.79
CA LEU A 241 0.95 -8.37 -6.76
C LEU A 241 0.49 -9.80 -6.44
#